data_AF-A0A537WZG3-F1
#
_entry.id   AF-A0A537WZG3-F1
#
_cell.length_a   1.000
_cell.length_b   1.000
_cell.length_c   1.000
_cell.angle_alpha   90.00
_cell.angle_beta   90.00
_cell.angle_gamma   90.00
#
_symmetry.space_group_name_H-M   'P 1'
#
loop_
_entity.id
_entity.type
_entity.pdbx_description
1 polymer ?
#
loop_
_entity_poly.entity_id
_entity_poly.type
_entity_poly.pdbx_seq_one_letter_code
_entity_poly.pdbx_strand_id
1 'polypeptide(L)'
;MARTLFMQGAGNMQEALLGSLLSSSSMGDLGDLLATGQIVAQSNVDLATRVENVKAELTFKTADLNTLRSQQVELMAQLAAERTSQAGAIADQQAVLAELDRTKTEIVTLIAKLHKQLRAEALAAVGTAFQGAGHVAYGAWAGLFLRTVGAPGCQANKITLVAWQYSEFTQAAWNPLADTLAMPGSTTFNSAGVQNYASLDQGLQGTRYTLVNGAGLGYGAILSELAACRDPMSTARAINASMWCRGCVGGAYVVDNIAKVAANYDLYAQL
;
A
#
# COMPACT_ATOMS: atom_id res chain seq x y z
N MET A 1 15.00 50.72 -43.87
CA MET A 1 14.31 51.60 -44.83
C MET A 1 12.88 51.96 -44.41
N ALA A 2 12.06 51.04 -43.87
CA ALA A 2 10.70 51.38 -43.41
C ALA A 2 10.65 52.40 -42.25
N ARG A 3 11.60 52.34 -41.30
CA ARG A 3 11.65 53.26 -40.16
C ARG A 3 12.08 54.69 -40.53
N THR A 4 12.91 54.84 -41.57
CA THR A 4 13.29 56.14 -42.14
C THR A 4 12.18 56.75 -43.00
N LEU A 5 11.37 55.91 -43.66
CA LEU A 5 10.19 56.32 -44.43
C LEU A 5 8.97 56.68 -43.56
N PHE A 6 8.86 56.15 -42.35
CA PHE A 6 7.76 56.46 -41.41
C PHE A 6 8.06 57.67 -40.50
N MET A 7 9.34 57.93 -40.19
CA MET A 7 9.75 59.09 -39.37
C MET A 7 9.76 60.42 -40.15
N GLN A 8 9.71 60.37 -41.48
CA GLN A 8 9.37 61.50 -42.33
C GLN A 8 7.85 61.42 -42.56
N GLY A 9 7.09 62.26 -41.84
CA GLY A 9 5.63 62.16 -41.75
C GLY A 9 4.92 62.00 -43.11
N ALA A 10 3.68 61.49 -43.07
CA ALA A 10 2.89 61.02 -44.22
C ALA A 10 2.84 61.96 -45.46
N GLY A 11 3.15 63.25 -45.32
CA GLY A 11 3.29 64.19 -46.45
C GLY A 11 4.53 63.99 -47.33
N ASN A 12 5.63 63.41 -46.82
CA ASN A 12 6.89 63.31 -47.56
C ASN A 12 6.98 62.08 -48.48
N MET A 13 6.12 61.07 -48.29
CA MET A 13 6.05 59.94 -49.22
C MET A 13 5.45 60.37 -50.57
N GLN A 14 4.49 61.29 -50.56
CA GLN A 14 3.89 61.81 -51.77
C GLN A 14 4.91 62.66 -52.55
N GLU A 15 5.69 63.53 -51.89
CA GLU A 15 6.72 64.34 -52.56
C GLU A 15 7.90 63.51 -53.10
N ALA A 16 8.37 62.49 -52.38
CA ALA A 16 9.46 61.63 -52.85
C ALA A 16 9.03 60.73 -54.02
N LEU A 17 7.79 60.21 -53.99
CA LEU A 17 7.21 59.47 -55.12
C LEU A 17 6.97 60.39 -56.32
N LEU A 18 6.40 61.57 -56.10
CA LEU A 18 6.12 62.54 -57.17
C LEU A 18 7.41 63.10 -57.80
N GLY A 19 8.45 63.36 -57.01
CA GLY A 19 9.76 63.82 -57.52
C GLY A 19 10.51 62.75 -58.31
N SER A 20 10.38 61.48 -57.93
CA SER A 20 10.89 60.34 -58.70
C SER A 20 10.08 60.09 -59.98
N LEU A 21 8.74 60.20 -59.89
CA LEU A 21 7.83 60.13 -61.04
C LEU A 21 8.16 61.19 -62.10
N LEU A 22 8.41 62.42 -61.67
CA LEU A 22 8.70 63.56 -62.55
C LEU A 22 10.13 63.59 -63.08
N SER A 23 11.05 62.81 -62.51
CA SER A 23 12.43 62.66 -63.00
C SER A 23 12.66 61.37 -63.80
N SER A 24 11.67 60.48 -63.87
CA SER A 24 11.72 59.28 -64.72
C SER A 24 11.69 59.69 -66.20
N SER A 25 12.81 59.52 -66.89
CA SER A 25 12.98 59.95 -68.29
C SER A 25 12.38 58.99 -69.32
N SER A 26 11.76 57.90 -68.89
CA SER A 26 11.11 56.93 -69.78
C SER A 26 9.85 56.32 -69.15
N MET A 27 8.87 55.95 -69.99
CA MET A 27 7.67 55.24 -69.53
C MET A 27 7.98 53.86 -68.91
N GLY A 28 9.16 53.29 -69.19
CA GLY A 28 9.61 52.02 -68.59
C GLY A 28 10.02 52.17 -67.13
N ASP A 29 10.80 53.20 -66.80
CA ASP A 29 11.26 53.47 -65.42
C ASP A 29 10.09 53.78 -64.47
N LEU A 30 9.05 54.44 -64.99
CA LEU A 30 7.80 54.68 -64.26
C LEU A 30 7.06 53.38 -63.95
N GLY A 31 7.01 52.45 -64.91
CA GLY A 31 6.39 51.13 -64.77
C GLY A 31 7.09 50.27 -63.72
N ASP A 32 8.43 50.27 -63.72
CA ASP A 32 9.24 49.52 -62.77
C ASP A 32 9.12 50.07 -61.34
N LEU A 33 9.04 51.39 -61.18
CA LEU A 33 8.79 52.02 -59.88
C LEU A 33 7.40 51.70 -59.32
N LEU A 34 6.36 51.73 -60.17
CA LEU A 34 5.00 51.36 -59.77
C LEU A 34 4.91 49.87 -59.41
N ALA A 35 5.54 48.99 -60.19
CA ALA A 35 5.62 47.56 -59.91
C ALA A 35 6.37 47.28 -58.61
N THR A 36 7.50 47.94 -58.37
CA THR A 36 8.28 47.80 -57.14
C THR A 36 7.49 48.30 -55.93
N GLY A 37 6.79 49.43 -56.04
CA GLY A 37 5.91 49.95 -55.00
C GLY A 37 4.79 48.98 -54.64
N GLN A 38 4.19 48.33 -55.64
CA GLN A 38 3.15 47.31 -55.44
C GLN A 38 3.70 46.04 -54.76
N ILE A 39 4.91 45.58 -55.14
CA ILE A 39 5.58 44.43 -54.50
C ILE A 39 5.90 44.72 -53.04
N VAL A 40 6.43 45.90 -52.74
CA VAL A 40 6.75 46.30 -51.35
C VAL A 40 5.48 46.44 -50.52
N ALA A 41 4.41 47.00 -51.09
CA ALA A 41 3.11 47.06 -50.42
C ALA A 41 2.56 45.66 -50.12
N GLN A 42 2.60 44.74 -51.08
CA GLN A 42 2.17 43.35 -50.89
C GLN A 42 3.03 42.62 -49.85
N SER A 43 4.35 42.79 -49.88
CA SER A 43 5.25 42.21 -48.88
C SER A 43 4.98 42.73 -47.46
N ASN A 44 4.59 44.00 -47.32
CA ASN A 44 4.23 44.58 -46.02
C ASN A 44 2.89 44.01 -45.51
N VAL A 45 1.91 43.81 -46.42
CA VAL A 45 0.64 43.15 -46.09
C VAL A 45 0.88 41.71 -45.64
N ASP A 46 1.68 40.94 -46.39
CA ASP A 46 2.00 39.55 -46.04
C ASP A 46 2.75 39.44 -44.71
N LEU A 47 3.69 40.35 -44.43
CA LEU A 47 4.41 40.39 -43.15
C LEU A 47 3.46 40.74 -42.00
N ALA A 48 2.57 41.72 -42.18
CA ALA A 48 1.57 42.08 -41.18
C ALA A 48 0.63 40.88 -40.88
N THR A 49 0.18 40.16 -41.90
CA THR A 49 -0.61 38.94 -41.72
C THR A 49 0.16 37.85 -40.97
N ARG A 50 1.45 37.62 -41.29
CA ARG A 50 2.28 36.65 -40.55
C ARG A 50 2.45 37.04 -39.08
N VAL A 51 2.68 38.32 -38.80
CA VAL A 51 2.83 38.82 -37.43
C VAL A 51 1.54 38.62 -36.64
N GLU A 52 0.38 38.93 -37.21
CA GLU A 52 -0.91 38.68 -36.53
C GLU A 52 -1.17 37.18 -36.32
N ASN A 53 -0.82 36.32 -37.28
CA ASN A 53 -0.96 34.86 -37.11
C ASN A 53 -0.05 34.32 -35.99
N VAL A 54 1.21 34.74 -35.94
CA VAL A 54 2.15 34.33 -34.87
C VAL A 54 1.70 34.86 -33.51
N LYS A 55 1.19 36.09 -33.46
CA LYS A 55 0.62 36.67 -32.23
C LYS A 55 -0.60 35.89 -31.75
N ALA A 56 -1.49 35.49 -32.67
CA ALA A 56 -2.63 34.64 -32.35
C ALA A 56 -2.18 33.27 -31.81
N GLU A 57 -1.20 32.63 -32.46
CA GLU A 57 -0.64 31.35 -32.01
C GLU A 57 0.01 31.46 -30.63
N LEU A 58 0.82 32.50 -30.37
CA LEU A 58 1.47 32.71 -29.08
C LEU A 58 0.44 32.98 -27.97
N THR A 59 -0.62 33.72 -28.28
CA THR A 59 -1.72 33.96 -27.34
C THR A 59 -2.43 32.66 -26.98
N PHE A 60 -2.70 31.80 -27.97
CA PHE A 60 -3.27 30.47 -27.74
C PHE A 60 -2.35 29.59 -26.88
N LYS A 61 -1.07 29.47 -27.23
CA LYS A 61 -0.09 28.68 -26.45
C LYS A 61 0.06 29.20 -25.02
N THR A 62 0.02 30.51 -24.82
CA THR A 62 0.08 31.11 -23.47
C THR A 62 -1.16 30.75 -22.66
N ALA A 63 -2.36 30.80 -23.27
CA ALA A 63 -3.60 30.40 -22.63
C ALA A 63 -3.60 28.90 -22.28
N ASP A 64 -3.12 28.05 -23.19
CA ASP A 64 -3.01 26.60 -22.99
C ASP A 64 -2.05 26.26 -21.84
N LEU A 65 -0.85 26.86 -21.81
CA LEU A 65 0.10 26.68 -20.72
C LEU A 65 -0.45 27.15 -19.37
N ASN A 66 -1.22 28.24 -19.34
CA ASN A 66 -1.88 28.70 -18.12
C ASN A 66 -2.94 27.71 -17.63
N THR A 67 -3.70 27.11 -18.55
CA THR A 67 -4.68 26.05 -18.24
C THR A 67 -3.98 24.81 -17.66
N LEU A 68 -2.94 24.31 -18.35
CA LEU A 68 -2.16 23.16 -17.89
C LEU A 68 -1.51 23.40 -16.52
N ARG A 69 -0.96 24.61 -16.29
CA ARG A 69 -0.41 24.98 -14.98
C ARG A 69 -1.48 24.98 -13.89
N SER A 70 -2.68 25.47 -14.20
CA SER A 70 -3.80 25.49 -13.26
C SER A 70 -4.26 24.07 -12.91
N GLN A 71 -4.36 23.19 -13.91
CA GLN A 71 -4.64 21.76 -13.73
C GLN A 71 -3.54 21.07 -12.90
N GLN A 72 -2.27 21.38 -13.14
CA GLN A 72 -1.17 20.83 -12.36
C GLN A 72 -1.25 21.24 -10.88
N VAL A 73 -1.57 22.49 -10.59
CA VAL A 73 -1.74 22.98 -9.21
C VAL A 73 -2.93 22.28 -8.54
N GLU A 74 -4.04 22.13 -9.25
CA GLU A 74 -5.22 21.42 -8.75
C GLU A 74 -4.92 19.94 -8.45
N LEU A 75 -4.26 19.23 -9.36
CA LEU A 75 -3.87 17.84 -9.17
C LEU A 75 -2.92 17.67 -7.98
N MET A 76 -1.97 18.60 -7.80
CA MET A 76 -1.06 18.57 -6.65
C MET A 76 -1.80 18.82 -5.33
N ALA A 77 -2.82 19.68 -5.33
CA ALA A 77 -3.67 19.91 -4.17
C ALA A 77 -4.54 18.68 -3.85
N GLN A 78 -5.11 18.03 -4.87
CA GLN A 78 -5.85 16.78 -4.73
C GLN A 78 -4.97 15.67 -4.15
N LEU A 79 -3.78 15.46 -4.71
CA LEU A 79 -2.83 14.46 -4.20
C LEU A 79 -2.42 14.72 -2.74
N ALA A 80 -2.23 15.99 -2.36
CA ALA A 80 -1.93 16.35 -0.98
C ALA A 80 -3.11 16.04 -0.03
N ALA A 81 -4.34 16.32 -0.47
CA ALA A 81 -5.55 16.00 0.28
C ALA A 81 -5.75 14.48 0.43
N GLU A 82 -5.56 13.72 -0.66
CA GLU A 82 -5.62 12.26 -0.64
C GLU A 82 -4.57 11.65 0.30
N ARG A 83 -3.32 12.12 0.24
CA ARG A 83 -2.26 11.66 1.16
C ARG A 83 -2.62 11.92 2.62
N THR A 84 -3.20 13.08 2.91
CA THR A 84 -3.64 13.44 4.27
C THR A 84 -4.79 12.55 4.72
N SER A 85 -5.77 12.31 3.84
CA SER A 85 -6.89 11.40 4.11
C SER A 85 -6.42 9.97 4.35
N GLN A 86 -5.50 9.46 3.52
CA GLN A 86 -4.92 8.13 3.68
C GLN A 86 -4.14 8.00 4.99
N ALA A 87 -3.34 9.01 5.36
CA ALA A 87 -2.62 9.02 6.63
C ALA A 87 -3.59 9.01 7.83
N GLY A 88 -4.68 9.77 7.75
CA GLY A 88 -5.75 9.75 8.76
C GLY A 88 -6.40 8.37 8.88
N ALA A 89 -6.77 7.75 7.77
CA ALA A 89 -7.36 6.41 7.76
C ALA A 89 -6.42 5.34 8.33
N ILE A 90 -5.11 5.44 8.06
CA ILE A 90 -4.11 4.54 8.66
C ILE A 90 -4.03 4.74 10.18
N ALA A 91 -4.03 5.99 10.65
CA ALA A 91 -4.01 6.30 12.07
C ALA A 91 -5.26 5.77 12.79
N ASP A 92 -6.44 5.94 12.18
CA ASP A 92 -7.70 5.41 12.71
C ASP A 92 -7.67 3.87 12.79
N GLN A 93 -7.18 3.22 11.73
CA GLN A 93 -7.01 1.76 11.72
C GLN A 93 -6.05 1.30 12.82
N GLN A 94 -4.93 2.00 13.04
CA GLN A 94 -3.98 1.70 14.11
C GLN A 94 -4.62 1.86 15.50
N ALA A 95 -5.45 2.88 15.71
CA ALA A 95 -6.17 3.08 16.96
C ALA A 95 -7.16 1.93 17.24
N VAL A 96 -7.90 1.48 16.23
CA VAL A 96 -8.81 0.32 16.35
C VAL A 96 -8.05 -0.96 16.66
N LEU A 97 -6.91 -1.20 16.02
CA LEU A 97 -6.07 -2.38 16.30
C LEU A 97 -5.49 -2.36 17.72
N ALA A 98 -5.05 -1.19 18.20
CA ALA A 98 -4.56 -1.03 19.58
C ALA A 98 -5.67 -1.30 20.60
N GLU A 99 -6.88 -0.83 20.34
CA GLU A 99 -8.05 -1.07 21.19
C GLU A 99 -8.47 -2.54 21.22
N LEU A 100 -8.39 -3.23 20.09
CA LEU A 100 -8.62 -4.66 20.02
C LEU A 100 -7.57 -5.44 20.86
N ASP A 101 -6.28 -5.07 20.77
CA ASP A 101 -5.24 -5.72 21.56
C ASP A 101 -5.41 -5.46 23.08
N ARG A 102 -5.83 -4.24 23.45
CA ARG A 102 -6.19 -3.91 24.84
C ARG A 102 -7.33 -4.80 25.33
N THR A 103 -8.41 -4.91 24.55
CA THR A 103 -9.57 -5.74 24.88
C THR A 103 -9.18 -7.21 25.04
N LYS A 104 -8.37 -7.74 24.12
CA LYS A 104 -7.84 -9.10 24.18
C LYS A 104 -6.99 -9.33 25.44
N THR A 105 -6.20 -8.34 25.84
CA THR A 105 -5.39 -8.40 27.07
C THR A 105 -6.27 -8.40 28.32
N GLU A 106 -7.32 -7.59 28.34
CA GLU A 106 -8.30 -7.55 29.43
C GLU A 106 -9.04 -8.87 29.57
N ILE A 107 -9.47 -9.44 28.45
CA ILE A 107 -10.05 -10.78 28.39
C ILE A 107 -9.10 -11.80 29.03
N VAL A 108 -7.84 -11.89 28.59
CA VAL A 108 -6.86 -12.83 29.17
C VAL A 108 -6.66 -12.59 30.67
N THR A 109 -6.63 -11.32 31.09
CA THR A 109 -6.50 -10.97 32.51
C THR A 109 -7.72 -11.42 33.32
N LEU A 110 -8.93 -11.30 32.76
CA LEU A 110 -10.15 -11.82 33.36
C LEU A 110 -10.11 -13.34 33.45
N ILE A 111 -9.69 -14.04 32.38
CA ILE A 111 -9.48 -15.49 32.40
C ILE A 111 -8.51 -15.87 33.52
N ALA A 112 -7.38 -15.16 33.66
CA ALA A 112 -6.40 -15.41 34.72
C ALA A 112 -6.98 -15.22 36.13
N LYS A 113 -7.79 -14.18 36.34
CA LYS A 113 -8.46 -13.93 37.62
C LYS A 113 -9.49 -15.02 37.93
N LEU A 114 -10.26 -15.42 36.91
CA LEU A 114 -11.24 -16.50 36.99
C LEU A 114 -10.55 -17.84 37.27
N HIS A 115 -9.41 -18.15 36.64
CA HIS A 115 -8.60 -19.34 36.92
C HIS A 115 -8.20 -19.43 38.40
N LYS A 116 -7.83 -18.30 39.02
CA LYS A 116 -7.50 -18.27 40.46
C LYS A 116 -8.70 -18.49 41.38
N GLN A 117 -9.91 -18.21 40.90
CA GLN A 117 -11.13 -18.22 41.70
C GLN A 117 -11.99 -19.48 41.51
N LEU A 118 -11.79 -20.24 40.44
CA LEU A 118 -12.69 -21.31 40.01
C LEU A 118 -12.05 -22.71 40.00
N ARG A 119 -12.90 -23.74 40.07
CA ARG A 119 -12.53 -25.16 39.87
C ARG A 119 -12.38 -25.46 38.37
N ALA A 120 -11.60 -26.50 38.03
CA ALA A 120 -11.22 -26.88 36.65
C ALA A 120 -12.37 -26.94 35.61
N GLU A 121 -13.60 -27.23 36.03
CA GLU A 121 -14.78 -27.27 35.15
C GLU A 121 -15.16 -25.89 34.58
N ALA A 122 -15.01 -24.81 35.36
CA ALA A 122 -15.31 -23.47 34.87
C ALA A 122 -14.17 -22.89 34.02
N LEU A 123 -12.93 -23.38 34.18
CA LEU A 123 -11.84 -23.12 33.25
C LEU A 123 -12.17 -23.66 31.85
N ALA A 124 -12.66 -24.89 31.77
CA ALA A 124 -13.00 -25.51 30.50
C ALA A 124 -14.12 -24.75 29.76
N ALA A 125 -15.12 -24.24 30.48
CA ALA A 125 -16.21 -23.44 29.92
C ALA A 125 -15.74 -22.06 29.39
N VAL A 126 -14.75 -21.46 30.04
CA VAL A 126 -14.14 -20.21 29.59
C VAL A 126 -13.27 -20.47 28.34
N GLY A 127 -12.49 -21.55 28.32
CA GLY A 127 -11.74 -21.99 27.14
C GLY A 127 -12.63 -22.18 25.90
N THR A 128 -13.77 -22.88 26.03
CA THR A 128 -14.75 -23.04 24.94
C THR A 128 -15.31 -21.71 24.43
N ALA A 129 -15.57 -20.76 25.33
CA ALA A 129 -16.11 -19.46 24.92
C ALA A 129 -15.11 -18.64 24.08
N PHE A 130 -13.81 -18.84 24.29
CA PHE A 130 -12.75 -18.08 23.60
C PHE A 130 -12.17 -18.80 22.39
N GLN A 131 -12.13 -20.14 22.39
CA GLN A 131 -11.52 -20.95 21.31
C GLN A 131 -12.54 -21.73 20.47
N GLY A 132 -13.83 -21.66 20.79
CA GLY A 132 -14.88 -22.37 20.07
C GLY A 132 -14.97 -23.86 20.42
N ALA A 133 -15.81 -24.61 19.70
CA ALA A 133 -15.94 -26.04 19.87
C ALA A 133 -14.73 -26.79 19.28
N GLY A 134 -14.27 -27.84 19.95
CA GLY A 134 -13.14 -28.65 19.47
C GLY A 134 -11.80 -27.93 19.59
N HIS A 135 -11.39 -27.63 20.82
CA HIS A 135 -10.11 -27.01 21.12
C HIS A 135 -9.37 -27.80 22.21
N VAL A 136 -8.09 -27.51 22.35
CA VAL A 136 -7.24 -27.88 23.49
C VAL A 136 -6.39 -26.68 23.83
N ALA A 137 -5.95 -26.57 25.09
CA ALA A 137 -5.11 -25.47 25.53
C ALA A 137 -3.88 -25.29 24.62
N TYR A 138 -3.50 -24.04 24.35
CA TYR A 138 -2.44 -23.66 23.41
C TYR A 138 -1.12 -24.37 23.68
N GLY A 139 -0.75 -24.57 24.94
CA GLY A 139 0.48 -25.28 25.31
C GLY A 139 0.41 -26.78 24.99
N ALA A 140 -0.78 -27.39 25.16
CA ALA A 140 -1.00 -28.79 24.83
C ALA A 140 -0.97 -29.01 23.30
N TRP A 141 -1.65 -28.14 22.56
CA TRP A 141 -1.60 -28.14 21.10
C TRP A 141 -0.18 -27.91 20.58
N ALA A 142 0.54 -26.91 21.09
CA ALA A 142 1.91 -26.62 20.69
C ALA A 142 2.84 -27.81 20.92
N GLY A 143 2.72 -28.47 22.08
CA GLY A 143 3.50 -29.67 22.39
C GLY A 143 3.22 -30.84 21.44
N LEU A 144 1.95 -31.04 21.06
CA LEU A 144 1.55 -32.03 20.05
C LEU A 144 2.09 -31.67 18.67
N PHE A 145 1.94 -30.42 18.25
CA PHE A 145 2.37 -29.94 16.95
C PHE A 145 3.89 -30.08 16.75
N LEU A 146 4.69 -29.74 17.77
CA LEU A 146 6.14 -29.94 17.72
C LEU A 146 6.51 -31.40 17.47
N ARG A 147 5.81 -32.35 18.10
CA ARG A 147 6.01 -33.78 17.81
C ARG A 147 5.60 -34.13 16.38
N THR A 148 4.47 -33.61 15.91
CA THR A 148 3.96 -33.85 14.55
C THR A 148 4.93 -33.37 13.47
N VAL A 149 5.62 -32.23 13.67
CA VAL A 149 6.64 -31.72 12.73
C VAL A 149 8.06 -32.25 13.01
N GLY A 150 8.25 -33.07 14.05
CA GLY A 150 9.55 -33.61 14.44
C GLY A 150 10.50 -32.61 15.08
N ALA A 151 9.99 -31.49 15.59
CA ALA A 151 10.78 -30.46 16.28
C ALA A 151 10.85 -30.73 17.80
N PRO A 152 11.91 -30.29 18.50
CA PRO A 152 12.03 -30.52 19.93
C PRO A 152 11.03 -29.68 20.74
N GLY A 153 10.55 -30.24 21.85
CA GLY A 153 9.63 -29.59 22.80
C GLY A 153 10.28 -28.56 23.74
N CYS A 154 11.32 -27.87 23.30
CA CYS A 154 12.04 -26.87 24.11
C CYS A 154 11.16 -25.66 24.43
N GLN A 155 11.51 -24.95 25.51
CA GLN A 155 10.74 -23.79 25.98
C GLN A 155 10.64 -22.69 24.93
N ALA A 156 11.69 -22.48 24.13
CA ALA A 156 11.70 -21.47 23.09
C ALA A 156 10.61 -21.70 22.03
N ASN A 157 10.56 -22.92 21.47
CA ASN A 157 9.54 -23.32 20.50
C ASN A 157 8.13 -23.22 21.07
N LYS A 158 7.94 -23.63 22.32
CA LYS A 158 6.66 -23.54 23.02
C LYS A 158 6.20 -22.08 23.14
N ILE A 159 7.09 -21.17 23.54
CA ILE A 159 6.79 -19.73 23.62
C ILE A 159 6.37 -19.21 22.26
N THR A 160 7.12 -19.51 21.18
CA THR A 160 6.77 -19.04 19.84
C THR A 160 5.41 -19.55 19.39
N LEU A 161 5.12 -20.85 19.53
CA LEU A 161 3.85 -21.42 19.09
C LEU A 161 2.67 -20.90 19.91
N VAL A 162 2.81 -20.72 21.22
CA VAL A 162 1.75 -20.12 22.06
C VAL A 162 1.55 -18.65 21.69
N ALA A 163 2.62 -17.90 21.43
CA ALA A 163 2.52 -16.51 20.95
C ALA A 163 1.87 -16.41 19.57
N TRP A 164 2.12 -17.38 18.69
CA TRP A 164 1.50 -17.44 17.38
C TRP A 164 0.00 -17.74 17.48
N GLN A 165 -0.39 -18.77 18.22
CA GLN A 165 -1.80 -19.07 18.50
C GLN A 165 -2.52 -17.89 19.15
N TYR A 166 -1.86 -17.23 20.11
CA TYR A 166 -2.40 -16.01 20.70
C TYR A 166 -2.55 -14.91 19.66
N SER A 167 -1.59 -14.71 18.75
CA SER A 167 -1.67 -13.68 17.71
C SER A 167 -2.84 -13.91 16.75
N GLU A 168 -3.11 -15.17 16.40
CA GLU A 168 -4.25 -15.56 15.55
C GLU A 168 -5.60 -15.40 16.27
N PHE A 169 -5.66 -15.83 17.53
CA PHE A 169 -6.85 -15.69 18.39
C PHE A 169 -8.16 -16.14 17.72
N THR A 170 -8.11 -17.28 17.04
CA THR A 170 -9.23 -17.83 16.27
C THR A 170 -10.08 -18.80 17.08
N GLN A 171 -11.34 -18.96 16.68
CA GLN A 171 -12.29 -19.94 17.22
C GLN A 171 -12.49 -21.16 16.30
N ALA A 172 -11.64 -21.30 15.29
CA ALA A 172 -11.72 -22.39 14.33
C ALA A 172 -11.39 -23.74 14.99
N ALA A 173 -12.27 -24.73 14.81
CA ALA A 173 -12.16 -26.03 15.47
C ALA A 173 -10.86 -26.75 15.10
N TRP A 174 -10.09 -27.12 16.12
CA TRP A 174 -8.79 -27.78 16.04
C TRP A 174 -7.74 -27.04 15.19
N ASN A 175 -7.92 -25.73 14.99
CA ASN A 175 -7.10 -24.92 14.09
C ASN A 175 -6.65 -23.60 14.75
N PRO A 176 -5.84 -23.64 15.81
CA PRO A 176 -5.49 -22.45 16.58
C PRO A 176 -4.51 -21.52 15.84
N LEU A 177 -3.97 -21.94 14.69
CA LEU A 177 -3.16 -21.08 13.82
C LEU A 177 -3.95 -20.47 12.65
N ALA A 178 -5.26 -20.72 12.56
CA ALA A 178 -6.11 -20.25 11.47
C ALA A 178 -5.66 -20.72 10.06
N ASP A 179 -5.17 -21.95 9.95
CA ASP A 179 -4.80 -22.56 8.67
C ASP A 179 -6.01 -22.63 7.71
N THR A 180 -5.73 -22.45 6.42
CA THR A 180 -6.71 -22.42 5.34
C THR A 180 -6.70 -23.70 4.51
N LEU A 181 -5.76 -24.63 4.75
CA LEU A 181 -5.67 -25.88 4.00
C LEU A 181 -6.88 -26.78 4.28
N ALA A 182 -7.75 -26.91 3.28
CA ALA A 182 -8.87 -27.85 3.32
C ALA A 182 -8.37 -29.30 3.38
N MET A 183 -8.94 -30.09 4.29
CA MET A 183 -8.70 -31.52 4.43
C MET A 183 -10.01 -32.30 4.24
N PRO A 184 -9.97 -33.61 3.92
CA PRO A 184 -11.18 -34.39 3.76
C PRO A 184 -12.11 -34.29 4.99
N GLY A 185 -13.32 -33.78 4.80
CA GLY A 185 -14.30 -33.60 5.87
C GLY A 185 -14.12 -32.34 6.72
N SER A 186 -13.11 -31.49 6.47
CA SER A 186 -13.07 -30.15 7.07
C SER A 186 -14.16 -29.26 6.50
N THR A 187 -14.54 -28.22 7.23
CA THR A 187 -15.48 -27.21 6.76
C THR A 187 -14.85 -25.83 6.84
N THR A 188 -15.29 -24.90 5.98
CA THR A 188 -14.81 -23.51 6.05
C THR A 188 -15.43 -22.79 7.24
N PHE A 189 -14.58 -22.20 8.09
CA PHE A 189 -14.95 -21.40 9.25
C PHE A 189 -15.37 -19.98 8.87
N ASN A 190 -14.65 -19.33 7.96
CA ASN A 190 -14.91 -17.93 7.58
C ASN A 190 -14.64 -17.66 6.09
N SER A 191 -14.93 -16.43 5.64
CA SER A 191 -14.75 -16.02 4.24
C SER A 191 -13.29 -15.98 3.76
N ALA A 192 -12.32 -15.95 4.69
CA ALA A 192 -10.89 -16.03 4.37
C ALA A 192 -10.42 -17.47 4.09
N GLY A 193 -11.30 -18.46 4.21
CA GLY A 193 -10.99 -19.87 3.93
C GLY A 193 -10.38 -20.61 5.12
N VAL A 194 -10.32 -20.01 6.31
CA VAL A 194 -9.87 -20.70 7.54
C VAL A 194 -10.72 -21.96 7.74
N GLN A 195 -10.11 -23.07 8.12
CA GLN A 195 -10.81 -24.36 8.23
C GLN A 195 -11.18 -24.69 9.68
N ASN A 196 -12.36 -25.27 9.87
CA ASN A 196 -12.70 -26.13 11.00
C ASN A 196 -12.31 -27.55 10.64
N TYR A 197 -11.32 -28.12 11.33
CA TYR A 197 -10.96 -29.52 11.14
C TYR A 197 -11.92 -30.44 11.90
N ALA A 198 -12.04 -31.68 11.45
CA ALA A 198 -12.92 -32.68 12.07
C ALA A 198 -12.35 -33.25 13.38
N SER A 199 -11.03 -33.17 13.59
CA SER A 199 -10.36 -33.69 14.77
C SER A 199 -9.04 -32.96 15.05
N LEU A 200 -8.54 -33.11 16.28
CA LEU A 200 -7.23 -32.60 16.68
C LEU A 200 -6.10 -33.11 15.79
N ASP A 201 -6.07 -34.43 15.52
CA ASP A 201 -5.04 -35.01 14.65
C ASP A 201 -5.12 -34.44 13.23
N GLN A 202 -6.33 -34.30 12.68
CA GLN A 202 -6.49 -33.67 11.37
C GLN A 202 -5.96 -32.24 11.36
N GLY A 203 -6.24 -31.43 12.37
CA GLY A 203 -5.73 -30.05 12.43
C GLY A 203 -4.21 -29.95 12.59
N LEU A 204 -3.60 -30.85 13.36
CA LEU A 204 -2.14 -30.96 13.48
C LEU A 204 -1.51 -31.34 12.12
N GLN A 205 -2.10 -32.30 11.40
CA GLN A 205 -1.63 -32.71 10.09
C GLN A 205 -1.85 -31.64 9.02
N GLY A 206 -2.99 -30.94 9.03
CA GLY A 206 -3.28 -29.82 8.13
C GLY A 206 -2.22 -28.74 8.23
N THR A 207 -2.00 -28.25 9.45
CA THR A 207 -0.96 -27.25 9.74
C THR A 207 0.43 -27.73 9.31
N ARG A 208 0.76 -28.99 9.61
CA ARG A 208 2.04 -29.58 9.18
C ARG A 208 2.17 -29.59 7.66
N TYR A 209 1.14 -30.03 6.94
CA TYR A 209 1.16 -30.09 5.47
C TYR A 209 1.33 -28.70 4.87
N THR A 210 0.64 -27.70 5.42
CA THR A 210 0.81 -26.30 5.00
C THR A 210 2.26 -25.86 5.14
N LEU A 211 2.87 -26.04 6.31
CA LEU A 211 4.26 -25.62 6.53
C LEU A 211 5.27 -26.42 5.70
N VAL A 212 5.11 -27.74 5.60
CA VAL A 212 6.07 -28.61 4.88
C VAL A 212 6.01 -28.37 3.37
N ASN A 213 4.81 -28.23 2.81
CA ASN A 213 4.64 -28.05 1.36
C ASN A 213 4.80 -26.59 0.92
N GLY A 214 4.77 -25.64 1.85
CA GLY A 214 4.94 -24.21 1.58
C GLY A 214 6.39 -23.71 1.73
N ALA A 215 7.40 -24.53 1.47
CA ALA A 215 8.81 -24.11 1.59
C ALA A 215 9.12 -22.85 0.74
N GLY A 216 8.60 -22.79 -0.49
CA GLY A 216 8.72 -21.61 -1.37
C GLY A 216 7.96 -20.37 -0.89
N LEU A 217 7.09 -20.53 0.11
CA LEU A 217 6.33 -19.46 0.76
C LEU A 217 7.03 -18.96 2.04
N GLY A 218 8.25 -19.42 2.32
CA GLY A 218 9.05 -19.04 3.49
C GLY A 218 8.84 -19.93 4.71
N TYR A 219 7.95 -20.94 4.65
CA TYR A 219 7.67 -21.82 5.79
C TYR A 219 8.81 -22.76 6.14
N GLY A 220 9.70 -23.04 5.19
CA GLY A 220 10.91 -23.82 5.44
C GLY A 220 11.81 -23.19 6.50
N ALA A 221 11.87 -21.85 6.55
CA ALA A 221 12.61 -21.14 7.59
C ALA A 221 12.00 -21.37 8.98
N ILE A 222 10.67 -21.34 9.09
CA ILE A 222 9.95 -21.61 10.35
C ILE A 222 10.27 -23.02 10.85
N LEU A 223 10.15 -24.03 9.98
CA LEU A 223 10.45 -25.41 10.32
C LEU A 223 11.91 -25.61 10.74
N SER A 224 12.85 -24.95 10.04
CA SER A 224 14.28 -24.98 10.39
C SER A 224 14.56 -24.35 11.76
N GLU A 225 13.96 -23.19 12.05
CA GLU A 225 14.13 -22.51 13.34
C GLU A 225 13.57 -23.35 14.49
N LEU A 226 12.39 -23.95 14.29
CA LEU A 226 11.78 -24.88 15.25
C LEU A 226 12.64 -26.12 15.46
N ALA A 227 13.15 -26.75 14.39
CA ALA A 227 14.01 -27.93 14.50
C ALA A 227 15.29 -27.65 15.29
N ALA A 228 15.83 -26.44 15.18
CA ALA A 228 17.05 -26.00 15.87
C ALA A 228 16.80 -25.42 17.27
N CYS A 229 15.55 -25.36 17.76
CA CYS A 229 15.21 -24.73 19.04
C CYS A 229 15.74 -23.30 19.15
N ARG A 230 15.59 -22.53 18.07
CA ARG A 230 16.09 -21.16 18.01
C ARG A 230 15.36 -20.25 18.99
N ASP A 231 15.99 -19.11 19.25
CA ASP A 231 15.41 -18.06 20.09
C ASP A 231 13.98 -17.69 19.62
N PRO A 232 13.01 -17.50 20.54
CA PRO A 232 11.63 -17.27 20.15
C PRO A 232 11.42 -16.07 19.23
N MET A 233 12.23 -15.01 19.38
CA MET A 233 12.16 -13.81 18.56
C MET A 233 12.68 -14.08 17.14
N SER A 234 13.69 -14.94 16.99
CA SER A 234 14.19 -15.38 15.69
C SER A 234 13.11 -16.12 14.91
N THR A 235 12.48 -17.11 15.54
CA THR A 235 11.39 -17.88 14.93
C THR A 235 10.16 -17.00 14.63
N ALA A 236 9.82 -16.04 15.50
CA ALA A 236 8.75 -15.07 15.25
C ALA A 236 9.01 -14.19 14.02
N ARG A 237 10.26 -13.75 13.82
CA ARG A 237 10.66 -13.01 12.61
C ARG A 237 10.58 -13.90 11.36
N ALA A 238 10.93 -15.18 11.46
CA ALA A 238 10.76 -16.11 10.35
C ALA A 238 9.28 -16.28 9.95
N ILE A 239 8.38 -16.33 10.95
CA ILE A 239 6.92 -16.33 10.70
C ILE A 239 6.51 -15.04 9.97
N ASN A 240 6.92 -13.87 10.48
CA ASN A 240 6.59 -12.58 9.88
C ASN A 240 7.13 -12.39 8.46
N ALA A 241 8.30 -12.95 8.16
CA ALA A 241 8.91 -12.91 6.83
C ALA A 241 8.25 -13.87 5.83
N SER A 242 7.48 -14.85 6.30
CA SER A 242 6.80 -15.84 5.48
C SER A 242 5.48 -15.32 4.90
N MET A 243 4.91 -16.06 3.95
CA MET A 243 3.59 -15.76 3.38
C MET A 243 2.42 -16.01 4.35
N TRP A 244 2.67 -16.55 5.55
CA TRP A 244 1.61 -16.78 6.53
C TRP A 244 0.99 -15.45 6.92
N CYS A 245 1.85 -14.45 7.17
CA CYS A 245 1.41 -13.09 7.43
C CYS A 245 2.54 -12.09 7.10
N ARG A 246 2.91 -11.99 5.81
CA ARG A 246 4.07 -11.18 5.37
C ARG A 246 3.86 -9.70 5.69
N GLY A 247 4.63 -9.17 6.64
CA GLY A 247 4.54 -7.76 7.04
C GLY A 247 3.27 -7.37 7.79
N CYS A 248 2.49 -8.35 8.27
CA CYS A 248 1.29 -8.08 9.07
C CYS A 248 1.61 -7.26 10.30
N VAL A 249 0.68 -6.35 10.65
CA VAL A 249 0.81 -5.41 11.78
C VAL A 249 2.13 -4.63 11.70
N GLY A 250 2.54 -4.22 10.49
CA GLY A 250 3.79 -3.47 10.29
C GLY A 250 5.07 -4.25 10.63
N GLY A 251 5.01 -5.59 10.62
CA GLY A 251 6.13 -6.45 11.01
C GLY A 251 6.08 -6.93 12.47
N ALA A 252 5.04 -6.55 13.21
CA ALA A 252 4.91 -6.83 14.64
C ALA A 252 4.16 -8.13 14.95
N TYR A 253 3.53 -8.75 13.94
CA TYR A 253 2.81 -10.00 14.06
C TYR A 253 3.70 -11.13 14.66
N VAL A 254 3.19 -11.80 15.70
CA VAL A 254 3.89 -12.71 16.65
C VAL A 254 5.01 -12.04 17.47
N VAL A 255 5.84 -11.21 16.86
CA VAL A 255 6.99 -10.51 17.45
C VAL A 255 6.61 -9.79 18.75
N ASP A 256 5.54 -8.98 18.74
CA ASP A 256 5.13 -8.19 19.91
C ASP A 256 4.62 -9.06 21.07
N ASN A 257 4.14 -10.27 20.77
CA ASN A 257 3.58 -11.18 21.77
C ASN A 257 4.66 -12.03 22.45
N ILE A 258 5.88 -12.12 21.90
CA ILE A 258 6.93 -12.99 22.45
C ILE A 258 7.27 -12.64 23.89
N ALA A 259 7.56 -11.36 24.20
CA ALA A 259 7.95 -10.95 25.55
C ALA A 259 6.82 -11.18 26.56
N LYS A 260 5.58 -10.86 26.17
CA LYS A 260 4.37 -11.01 26.99
C LYS A 260 4.11 -12.47 27.35
N VAL A 261 4.19 -13.37 26.37
CA VAL A 261 4.00 -14.81 26.54
C VAL A 261 5.16 -15.41 27.32
N ALA A 262 6.41 -15.05 27.02
CA ALA A 262 7.57 -15.55 27.74
C ALA A 262 7.49 -15.24 29.25
N ALA A 263 7.08 -14.02 29.61
CA ALA A 263 6.94 -13.60 31.00
C ALA A 263 5.81 -14.30 31.77
N ASN A 264 4.80 -14.85 31.07
CA ASN A 264 3.60 -15.41 31.68
C ASN A 264 3.21 -16.76 31.03
N TYR A 265 4.20 -17.56 30.66
CA TYR A 265 3.99 -18.71 29.78
C TYR A 265 2.89 -19.66 30.29
N ASP A 266 2.88 -19.98 31.58
CA ASP A 266 1.90 -20.91 32.16
C ASP A 266 0.46 -20.43 32.00
N LEU A 267 0.23 -19.10 32.05
CA LEU A 267 -1.09 -18.53 31.81
C LEU A 267 -1.50 -18.69 30.35
N TYR A 268 -0.63 -18.27 29.41
CA TYR A 268 -0.95 -18.31 27.99
C TYR A 268 -1.04 -19.74 27.44
N ALA A 269 -0.26 -20.66 27.99
CA ALA A 269 -0.27 -22.07 27.62
C ALA A 269 -1.56 -22.80 28.04
N GLN A 270 -2.30 -22.25 29.02
CA GLN A 270 -3.57 -22.78 29.50
C GLN A 270 -4.80 -22.21 28.78
N LEU A 271 -4.63 -21.13 28.00
CA LEU A 271 -5.69 -20.60 27.15
C LEU A 271 -6.08 -21.67 26.14
#